data_AF-A0A9X0XC52-F1
#
_entry.id   AF-A0A9X0XC52-F1
#
_cell.length_a   1.000
_cell.length_b   1.000
_cell.length_c   1.000
_cell.angle_alpha   90.00
_cell.angle_beta   90.00
_cell.angle_gamma   90.00
#
_symmetry.space_group_name_H-M   'P 1'
#
loop_
_entity.id
_entity.type
_entity.pdbx_description
1 polymer ?
#
loop_
_entity_poly.entity_id
_entity_poly.type
_entity_poly.pdbx_seq_one_letter_code
_entity_poly.pdbx_strand_id
1 'polypeptide(L)'
;MSFPPHRPAPIVRAAPPTPEPLILRPLPPRSEGGWWRLRCALIRADAVDPAQVEQEAWLEMPAADQPLDWDPADLEPFAIALVMAAMREGRDLLIDGAVSLRLLAGLEEWVGHWARLRPGRYHRIALRLSTPDCPPPRCPPASPQLAVVAFSGGIDARYSLWRHRHGVVQHRRRRLVAAVIVQGLDLPLNLPEAFATAQAEAQLSLDSLGLPLLPVRTNLRQLTGAGIDEAHGVVLVACLQLLKARAGTALIGSSEPYDDLVPGWGSSPLTDHLLSSDSLHIVHDGAEDDRCDKIRLLARWPDSTVNLRVCFHYELARGRNCLRCEKCLRTIAGFAVQGLPVPASLGGDAAVLSRRVPWFKLRTPAQVVEWRILQRHAARRRPGLRWARWLPCLFLHHALWLRWHRLRALWRSPV
;
A
#
# COMPACT_ATOMS: atom_id res chain seq x y z
N MET A 1 67.22 -27.55 3.98
CA MET A 1 65.87 -27.05 4.29
C MET A 1 65.56 -25.94 3.31
N SER A 2 64.76 -26.21 2.28
CA SER A 2 64.44 -25.25 1.22
C SER A 2 63.00 -24.77 1.41
N PHE A 3 62.82 -23.47 1.61
CA PHE A 3 61.50 -22.85 1.80
C PHE A 3 60.67 -22.89 0.52
N PRO A 4 59.32 -23.01 0.62
CA PRO A 4 58.44 -23.01 -0.55
C PRO A 4 58.26 -21.59 -1.12
N PRO A 5 57.88 -21.47 -2.40
CA PRO A 5 57.76 -20.17 -3.07
C PRO A 5 56.57 -19.37 -2.55
N HIS A 6 56.77 -18.05 -2.41
CA HIS A 6 55.76 -17.07 -2.03
C HIS A 6 54.55 -17.11 -2.99
N ARG A 7 53.35 -17.29 -2.44
CA ARG A 7 52.10 -17.04 -3.17
C ARG A 7 51.94 -15.53 -3.40
N PRO A 8 51.55 -15.08 -4.62
CA PRO A 8 51.22 -13.68 -4.85
C PRO A 8 50.00 -13.28 -4.01
N ALA A 9 50.04 -12.07 -3.45
CA ALA A 9 48.94 -11.50 -2.68
C ALA A 9 47.66 -11.41 -3.55
N PRO A 10 46.48 -11.66 -2.97
CA PRO A 10 45.23 -11.54 -3.71
C PRO A 10 45.05 -10.11 -4.21
N ILE A 11 44.71 -9.97 -5.49
CA ILE A 11 44.32 -8.70 -6.10
C ILE A 11 43.06 -8.22 -5.38
N VAL A 12 43.21 -7.24 -4.50
CA VAL A 12 42.08 -6.53 -3.88
C VAL A 12 41.41 -5.76 -5.00
N ARG A 13 40.30 -6.29 -5.54
CA ARG A 13 39.42 -5.51 -6.41
C ARG A 13 38.96 -4.30 -5.61
N ALA A 14 39.24 -3.10 -6.12
CA ALA A 14 38.70 -1.86 -5.55
C ALA A 14 37.18 -2.03 -5.38
N ALA A 15 36.65 -1.63 -4.22
CA ALA A 15 35.22 -1.58 -4.03
C ALA A 15 34.60 -0.74 -5.16
N PRO A 16 33.46 -1.16 -5.74
CA PRO A 16 32.78 -0.33 -6.73
C PRO A 16 32.55 1.06 -6.13
N PRO A 17 32.65 2.14 -6.95
CA PRO A 17 32.40 3.48 -6.47
C PRO A 17 31.01 3.53 -5.84
N THR A 18 30.90 4.18 -4.67
CA THR A 18 29.61 4.44 -4.03
C THR A 18 28.74 5.21 -5.03
N PRO A 19 27.50 4.76 -5.27
CA PRO A 19 26.64 5.41 -6.25
C PRO A 19 26.31 6.83 -5.80
N GLU A 20 26.20 7.75 -6.76
CA GLU A 20 25.78 9.13 -6.49
C GLU A 20 24.40 9.16 -5.80
N PRO A 21 24.08 10.19 -5.00
CA PRO A 21 22.80 10.26 -4.31
C PRO A 21 21.64 10.31 -5.31
N LEU A 22 20.50 9.76 -4.90
CA LEU A 22 19.23 9.94 -5.59
C LEU A 22 18.67 11.31 -5.19
N ILE A 23 18.46 12.20 -6.15
CA ILE A 23 18.08 13.59 -5.87
C ILE A 23 16.60 13.80 -6.19
N LEU A 24 15.87 14.40 -5.25
CA LEU A 24 14.51 14.91 -5.44
C LEU A 24 14.55 16.42 -5.57
N ARG A 25 14.05 16.96 -6.67
CA ARG A 25 13.94 18.41 -6.90
C ARG A 25 12.51 18.80 -7.27
N PRO A 26 11.92 19.84 -6.65
CA PRO A 26 10.57 20.27 -6.99
C PRO A 26 10.52 20.77 -8.43
N LEU A 27 9.44 20.44 -9.13
CA LEU A 27 9.11 21.02 -10.42
C LEU A 27 7.82 21.84 -10.26
N PRO A 28 7.66 22.96 -10.99
CA PRO A 28 6.43 23.75 -10.93
C PRO A 28 5.21 22.87 -11.22
N PRO A 29 4.11 23.00 -10.45
CA PRO A 29 2.89 22.27 -10.75
C PRO A 29 2.34 22.68 -12.12
N ARG A 30 1.56 21.79 -12.74
CA ARG A 30 0.93 22.03 -14.05
C ARG A 30 -0.53 21.63 -14.01
N SER A 31 -1.39 22.44 -14.63
CA SER A 31 -2.80 22.09 -14.84
C SER A 31 -3.05 21.79 -16.32
N GLU A 32 -3.55 20.59 -16.62
CA GLU A 32 -3.85 20.15 -17.98
C GLU A 32 -5.02 19.15 -17.97
N GLY A 33 -5.94 19.29 -18.92
CA GLY A 33 -7.06 18.33 -19.09
C GLY A 33 -7.98 18.20 -17.86
N GLY A 34 -8.13 19.26 -17.07
CA GLY A 34 -8.94 19.25 -15.84
C GLY A 34 -8.24 18.63 -14.62
N TRP A 35 -6.97 18.26 -14.73
CA TRP A 35 -6.15 17.76 -13.63
C TRP A 35 -5.10 18.79 -13.23
N TRP A 36 -4.88 18.94 -11.93
CA TRP A 36 -3.72 19.62 -11.36
C TRP A 36 -2.68 18.57 -10.99
N ARG A 37 -1.45 18.76 -11.48
CA ARG A 37 -0.32 17.84 -11.32
C ARG A 37 0.77 18.49 -10.46
N LEU A 38 1.03 17.89 -9.31
CA LEU A 38 2.22 18.12 -8.49
C LEU A 38 3.36 17.24 -9.01
N ARG A 39 4.57 17.78 -9.11
CA ARG A 39 5.69 17.14 -9.80
C ARG A 39 7.03 17.32 -9.09
N CYS A 40 7.90 16.33 -9.25
CA CYS A 40 9.27 16.31 -8.76
C CYS A 40 10.16 15.67 -9.83
N ALA A 41 11.35 16.22 -10.06
CA ALA A 41 12.40 15.55 -10.80
C ALA A 41 13.06 14.52 -9.89
N LEU A 42 13.16 13.28 -10.36
CA LEU A 42 13.92 12.19 -9.74
C LEU A 42 15.20 12.01 -10.54
N ILE A 43 16.33 12.40 -9.96
CA ILE A 43 17.62 12.51 -10.68
C ILE A 43 18.60 11.45 -10.18
N ARG A 44 19.23 10.76 -11.13
CA ARG A 44 20.35 9.82 -10.95
C ARG A 44 21.49 10.27 -11.86
N ALA A 45 22.38 11.13 -11.35
CA ALA A 45 23.40 11.80 -12.16
C ALA A 45 24.37 10.84 -12.89
N ASP A 46 24.59 9.66 -12.32
CA ASP A 46 25.46 8.59 -12.80
C ASP A 46 24.71 7.47 -13.55
N ALA A 47 23.42 7.66 -13.88
CA ALA A 47 22.66 6.66 -14.61
C ALA A 47 23.22 6.44 -16.03
N VAL A 48 23.45 5.18 -16.39
CA VAL A 48 23.97 4.79 -17.72
C VAL A 48 22.94 5.03 -18.82
N ASP A 49 21.67 4.77 -18.54
CA ASP A 49 20.56 5.04 -19.45
C ASP A 49 20.17 6.51 -19.34
N PRO A 50 20.30 7.33 -20.41
CA PRO A 50 19.92 8.73 -20.40
C PRO A 50 18.46 8.96 -19.98
N ALA A 51 17.56 8.01 -20.25
CA ALA A 51 16.16 8.10 -19.85
C ALA A 51 15.94 7.91 -18.33
N GLN A 52 16.96 7.47 -17.59
CA GLN A 52 16.93 7.27 -16.15
C GLN A 52 17.69 8.36 -15.38
N VAL A 53 18.48 9.18 -16.09
CA VAL A 53 19.20 10.31 -15.50
C VAL A 53 18.24 11.26 -14.82
N GLU A 54 17.12 11.57 -15.48
CA GLU A 54 16.06 12.40 -14.91
C GLU A 54 14.70 11.82 -15.31
N GLN A 55 13.87 11.51 -14.31
CA GLN A 55 12.51 11.02 -14.48
C GLN A 55 11.54 11.95 -13.77
N GLU A 56 10.38 12.22 -14.38
CA GLU A 56 9.31 12.98 -13.73
C GLU A 56 8.53 12.06 -12.78
N ALA A 57 8.54 12.36 -11.49
CA ALA A 57 7.65 11.80 -10.48
C ALA A 57 6.45 12.74 -10.30
N TRP A 58 5.22 12.21 -10.28
CA TRP A 58 4.04 13.06 -10.20
C TRP A 58 2.84 12.45 -9.46
N LEU A 59 2.00 13.37 -8.99
CA LEU A 59 0.73 13.15 -8.32
C LEU A 59 -0.30 14.10 -8.95
N GLU A 60 -1.47 13.59 -9.29
CA GLU A 60 -2.56 14.37 -9.90
C GLU A 60 -3.83 14.28 -9.08
N MET A 61 -4.57 15.39 -9.04
CA MET A 61 -5.95 15.45 -8.54
C MET A 61 -6.79 16.35 -9.48
N PRO A 62 -8.12 16.33 -9.41
CA PRO A 62 -8.94 17.25 -10.18
C PRO A 62 -8.52 18.70 -9.91
N ALA A 63 -8.41 19.52 -10.96
CA ALA A 63 -7.98 20.92 -10.82
C ALA A 63 -8.95 21.74 -9.95
N ALA A 64 -10.23 21.38 -9.94
CA ALA A 64 -11.23 21.97 -9.05
C ALA A 64 -10.95 21.69 -7.56
N ASP A 65 -10.16 20.67 -7.26
CA ASP A 65 -9.80 20.25 -5.91
C ASP A 65 -8.40 20.70 -5.48
N GLN A 66 -7.66 21.41 -6.34
CA GLN A 66 -6.29 21.82 -6.06
C GLN A 66 -6.18 22.66 -4.78
N PRO A 67 -5.07 22.56 -4.02
CA PRO A 67 -4.83 23.43 -2.88
C PRO A 67 -4.63 24.87 -3.36
N LEU A 68 -5.23 25.85 -2.67
CA LEU A 68 -5.08 27.27 -3.02
C LEU A 68 -3.67 27.79 -2.72
N ASP A 69 -3.08 27.36 -1.59
CA ASP A 69 -1.78 27.83 -1.10
C ASP A 69 -0.77 26.67 -0.98
N TRP A 70 -0.58 25.90 -2.07
CA TRP A 70 0.42 24.83 -2.07
C TRP A 70 1.84 25.40 -2.08
N ASP A 71 2.71 24.89 -1.21
CA ASP A 71 4.12 25.28 -1.19
C ASP A 71 4.88 24.61 -2.35
N PRO A 72 5.41 25.36 -3.34
CA PRO A 72 6.12 24.77 -4.48
C PRO A 72 7.39 24.01 -4.08
N ALA A 73 7.92 24.24 -2.88
CA ALA A 73 9.07 23.50 -2.35
C ALA A 73 8.71 22.15 -1.71
N ASP A 74 7.42 21.85 -1.48
CA ASP A 74 6.99 20.66 -0.74
C ASP A 74 7.34 19.35 -1.47
N LEU A 75 8.23 18.58 -0.86
CA LEU A 75 8.67 17.27 -1.35
C LEU A 75 8.25 16.10 -0.45
N GLU A 76 7.44 16.32 0.59
CA GLU A 76 7.00 15.25 1.49
C GLU A 76 6.35 14.05 0.78
N PRO A 77 5.41 14.25 -0.19
CA PRO A 77 4.82 13.13 -0.91
C PRO A 77 5.86 12.28 -1.66
N PHE A 78 6.86 12.95 -2.25
CA PHE A 78 7.89 12.31 -3.06
C PHE A 78 8.93 11.60 -2.20
N ALA A 79 9.36 12.22 -1.08
CA ALA A 79 10.25 11.60 -0.11
C ALA A 79 9.65 10.31 0.45
N ILE A 80 8.36 10.31 0.81
CA ILE A 80 7.65 9.13 1.31
C ILE A 80 7.69 7.98 0.30
N ALA A 81 7.33 8.22 -0.95
CA ALA A 81 7.25 7.14 -1.95
C ALA A 81 8.63 6.68 -2.43
N LEU A 82 9.56 7.61 -2.65
CA LEU A 82 10.82 7.36 -3.35
C LEU A 82 11.97 6.97 -2.41
N VAL A 83 11.77 7.02 -1.09
CA VAL A 83 12.70 6.39 -0.12
C VAL A 83 12.94 4.91 -0.46
N MET A 84 11.90 4.20 -0.92
CA MET A 84 12.01 2.79 -1.30
C MET A 84 12.90 2.58 -2.53
N ALA A 85 12.90 3.54 -3.49
CA ALA A 85 13.79 3.49 -4.64
C ALA A 85 15.24 3.68 -4.21
N ALA A 86 15.51 4.72 -3.40
CA ALA A 86 16.84 5.00 -2.86
C ALA A 86 17.42 3.81 -2.08
N MET A 87 16.63 3.20 -1.19
CA MET A 87 17.02 2.03 -0.41
C MET A 87 17.33 0.81 -1.28
N ARG A 88 16.54 0.57 -2.33
CA ARG A 88 16.80 -0.55 -3.26
C ARG A 88 18.07 -0.34 -4.07
N GLU A 89 18.31 0.89 -4.49
CA GLU A 89 19.48 1.26 -5.29
C GLU A 89 20.74 1.42 -4.42
N GLY A 90 20.60 1.48 -3.09
CA GLY A 90 21.73 1.70 -2.18
C GLY A 90 22.30 3.12 -2.28
N ARG A 91 21.44 4.09 -2.61
CA ARG A 91 21.80 5.51 -2.79
C ARG A 91 21.24 6.33 -1.64
N ASP A 92 22.04 7.25 -1.11
CA ASP A 92 21.53 8.28 -0.21
C ASP A 92 20.43 9.10 -0.92
N LEU A 93 19.42 9.55 -0.16
CA LEU A 93 18.33 10.38 -0.70
C LEU A 93 18.62 11.84 -0.37
N LEU A 94 18.91 12.64 -1.40
CA LEU A 94 19.08 14.09 -1.28
C LEU A 94 17.78 14.80 -1.67
N ILE A 95 17.28 15.65 -0.79
CA ILE A 95 16.01 16.36 -0.97
C ILE A 95 16.30 17.86 -1.14
N ASP A 96 16.07 18.35 -2.35
CA ASP A 96 16.27 19.74 -2.78
C ASP A 96 14.97 20.55 -2.62
N GLY A 97 14.38 20.50 -1.43
CA GLY A 97 13.09 21.12 -1.13
C GLY A 97 12.70 20.99 0.35
N ALA A 98 11.45 21.31 0.67
CA ALA A 98 10.91 21.33 2.01
C ALA A 98 10.32 19.98 2.42
N VAL A 99 10.70 19.50 3.61
CA VAL A 99 10.17 18.30 4.28
C VAL A 99 10.19 18.55 5.79
N SER A 100 9.15 18.16 6.52
CA SER A 100 9.14 18.30 7.98
C SER A 100 10.15 17.38 8.67
N LEU A 101 10.71 17.86 9.79
CA LEU A 101 11.62 17.06 10.63
C LEU A 101 10.92 15.81 11.20
N ARG A 102 9.63 15.92 11.51
CA ARG A 102 8.82 14.77 11.94
C ARG A 102 8.81 13.65 10.89
N LEU A 103 8.60 14.01 9.63
CA LEU A 103 8.61 13.03 8.55
C LEU A 103 10.03 12.48 8.32
N LEU A 104 11.06 13.32 8.33
CA LEU A 104 12.45 12.86 8.19
C LEU A 104 12.82 11.83 9.25
N ALA A 105 12.54 12.11 10.54
CA ALA A 105 12.79 11.18 11.63
C ALA A 105 12.03 9.85 11.45
N GLY A 106 10.77 9.91 11.02
CA GLY A 106 9.99 8.72 10.71
C GLY A 106 10.55 7.93 9.52
N LEU A 107 11.05 8.60 8.48
CA LEU A 107 11.70 7.97 7.33
C LEU A 107 13.05 7.33 7.69
N GLU A 108 13.82 7.90 8.63
CA GLU A 108 15.03 7.26 9.16
C GLU A 108 14.71 5.92 9.83
N GLU A 109 13.65 5.88 10.64
CA GLU A 109 13.18 4.64 11.25
C GLU A 109 12.62 3.67 10.20
N TRP A 110 11.89 4.16 9.19
CA TRP A 110 11.41 3.36 8.06
C TRP A 110 12.58 2.69 7.30
N VAL A 111 13.66 3.43 7.03
CA VAL A 111 14.88 2.91 6.42
C VAL A 111 15.47 1.80 7.29
N GLY A 112 15.57 2.02 8.60
CA GLY A 112 16.04 1.02 9.55
C GLY A 112 15.19 -0.25 9.55
N HIS A 113 13.86 -0.10 9.55
CA HIS A 113 12.89 -1.20 9.52
C HIS A 113 13.06 -2.09 8.29
N TRP A 114 13.02 -1.50 7.10
CA TRP A 114 13.08 -2.27 5.85
C TRP A 114 14.45 -2.88 5.56
N ALA A 115 15.53 -2.15 5.86
CA ALA A 115 16.89 -2.68 5.72
C ALA A 115 17.12 -3.87 6.67
N ARG A 116 16.51 -3.86 7.87
CA ARG A 116 16.59 -4.99 8.80
C ARG A 116 15.75 -6.17 8.34
N LEU A 117 14.56 -5.92 7.81
CA LEU A 117 13.59 -6.96 7.47
C LEU A 117 13.90 -7.66 6.14
N ARG A 118 14.58 -6.96 5.23
CA ARG A 118 14.91 -7.41 3.88
C ARG A 118 16.31 -6.92 3.45
N PRO A 119 17.39 -7.30 4.17
CA PRO A 119 18.74 -6.76 3.96
C PRO A 119 19.35 -7.07 2.59
N GLY A 120 18.88 -8.10 1.89
CA GLY A 120 19.32 -8.41 0.52
C GLY A 120 18.57 -7.64 -0.59
N ARG A 121 17.60 -6.79 -0.23
CA ARG A 121 16.77 -6.02 -1.18
C ARG A 121 16.77 -4.52 -0.88
N TYR A 122 16.94 -4.14 0.38
CA TYR A 122 16.93 -2.76 0.83
C TYR A 122 18.17 -2.48 1.67
N HIS A 123 18.88 -1.42 1.32
CA HIS A 123 20.09 -0.95 2.00
C HIS A 123 19.75 0.16 2.98
N ARG A 124 20.61 0.34 3.98
CA ARG A 124 20.61 1.56 4.78
C ARG A 124 21.15 2.71 3.93
N ILE A 125 20.48 3.85 4.01
CA ILE A 125 20.82 5.06 3.27
C ILE A 125 20.73 6.24 4.23
N ALA A 126 21.44 7.33 3.95
CA ALA A 126 21.23 8.60 4.61
C ALA A 126 20.13 9.41 3.91
N LEU A 127 19.36 10.16 4.69
CA LEU A 127 18.44 11.18 4.20
C LEU A 127 19.10 12.54 4.41
N ARG A 128 19.24 13.33 3.35
CA ARG A 128 19.94 14.62 3.38
C ARG A 128 19.06 15.72 2.79
N LEU A 129 19.08 16.89 3.40
CA LEU A 129 18.50 18.10 2.83
C LEU A 129 19.59 18.87 2.08
N SER A 130 19.30 19.38 0.88
CA SER A 130 20.22 20.30 0.19
C SER A 130 20.44 21.58 1.00
N THR A 131 19.40 22.02 1.74
CA THR A 131 19.46 23.15 2.67
C THR A 131 19.02 22.67 4.06
N PRO A 132 19.94 22.45 5.02
CA PRO A 132 19.61 21.90 6.35
C PRO A 132 18.56 22.69 7.14
N ASP A 133 18.53 24.01 6.98
CA ASP A 133 17.60 24.92 7.65
C ASP A 133 16.38 25.29 6.80
N CYS A 134 16.07 24.50 5.77
CA CYS A 134 14.86 24.72 4.97
C CYS A 134 13.63 24.60 5.89
N PRO A 135 12.74 25.61 5.93
CA PRO A 135 11.53 25.51 6.74
C PRO A 135 10.67 24.33 6.25
N PRO A 136 9.87 23.71 7.14
CA PRO A 136 8.92 22.70 6.72
C PRO A 136 7.93 23.28 5.70
N PRO A 137 7.30 22.44 4.86
CA PRO A 137 6.35 22.91 3.87
C PRO A 137 5.27 23.80 4.48
N ARG A 138 5.00 24.94 3.84
CA ARG A 138 3.91 25.82 4.23
C ARG A 138 2.58 25.14 3.92
N CYS A 139 1.92 24.68 4.97
CA CYS A 139 0.54 24.23 4.91
C CYS A 139 -0.16 24.69 6.18
N PRO A 140 -1.26 25.47 6.10
CA PRO A 140 -2.08 25.74 7.26
C PRO A 140 -2.53 24.40 7.86
N PRO A 141 -2.22 24.11 9.14
CA PRO A 141 -2.54 22.82 9.72
C PRO A 141 -4.05 22.69 9.81
N ALA A 142 -4.61 21.74 9.05
CA ALA A 142 -5.99 21.35 9.23
C ALA A 142 -6.15 20.67 10.60
N SER A 143 -7.35 20.76 11.18
CA SER A 143 -7.61 20.14 12.47
C SER A 143 -7.33 18.63 12.42
N PRO A 144 -6.63 18.05 13.42
CA PRO A 144 -6.40 16.60 13.51
C PRO A 144 -7.71 15.82 13.74
N GLN A 145 -8.82 16.50 14.01
CA GLN A 145 -10.14 15.87 14.05
C GLN A 145 -10.77 15.68 12.66
N LEU A 146 -10.34 16.44 11.66
CA LEU A 146 -10.73 16.25 10.27
C LEU A 146 -9.85 15.17 9.64
N ALA A 147 -10.47 14.19 8.99
CA ALA A 147 -9.74 13.10 8.38
C ALA A 147 -10.18 12.81 6.94
N VAL A 148 -9.21 12.43 6.13
CA VAL A 148 -9.44 11.75 4.85
C VAL A 148 -9.24 10.25 5.03
N VAL A 149 -9.93 9.43 4.25
CA VAL A 149 -9.81 7.97 4.31
C VAL A 149 -9.41 7.39 2.96
N ALA A 150 -8.41 6.51 2.95
CA ALA A 150 -8.09 5.72 1.77
C ALA A 150 -9.25 4.76 1.44
N PHE A 151 -9.81 4.88 0.24
CA PHE A 151 -11.05 4.19 -0.12
C PHE A 151 -11.01 3.58 -1.53
N SER A 152 -10.73 2.27 -1.56
CA SER A 152 -10.79 1.46 -2.78
C SER A 152 -12.14 0.77 -3.01
N GLY A 153 -13.07 0.88 -2.05
CA GLY A 153 -14.36 0.16 -2.06
C GLY A 153 -14.32 -1.26 -1.47
N GLY A 154 -13.18 -1.68 -0.90
CA GLY A 154 -13.00 -2.97 -0.24
C GLY A 154 -13.46 -3.01 1.23
N ILE A 155 -13.35 -4.20 1.85
CA ILE A 155 -13.75 -4.45 3.24
C ILE A 155 -13.07 -3.47 4.22
N ASP A 156 -11.75 -3.33 4.14
CA ASP A 156 -10.97 -2.60 5.14
C ASP A 156 -11.24 -1.08 5.09
N ALA A 157 -11.36 -0.53 3.88
CA ALA A 157 -11.76 0.85 3.65
C ALA A 157 -13.18 1.14 4.15
N ARG A 158 -14.14 0.26 3.83
CA ARG A 158 -15.53 0.38 4.32
C ARG A 158 -15.63 0.25 5.83
N TYR A 159 -14.83 -0.63 6.42
CA TYR A 159 -14.80 -0.84 7.86
C TYR A 159 -14.36 0.43 8.59
N SER A 160 -13.25 1.03 8.14
CA SER A 160 -12.72 2.28 8.68
C SER A 160 -13.71 3.44 8.52
N LEU A 161 -14.31 3.57 7.33
CA LEU A 161 -15.36 4.54 7.05
C LEU A 161 -16.56 4.39 8.00
N TRP A 162 -17.12 3.18 8.11
CA TRP A 162 -18.33 2.90 8.87
C TRP A 162 -18.12 3.16 10.37
N ARG A 163 -17.03 2.65 10.94
CA ARG A 163 -16.75 2.74 12.38
C ARG A 163 -16.55 4.19 12.84
N HIS A 164 -15.93 5.03 12.01
CA HIS A 164 -15.77 6.46 12.27
C HIS A 164 -17.07 7.24 12.09
N ARG A 165 -17.84 6.96 11.02
CA ARG A 165 -19.11 7.66 10.77
C ARG A 165 -20.14 7.42 11.87
N HIS A 166 -20.25 6.18 12.35
CA HIS A 166 -21.26 5.74 13.33
C HIS A 166 -20.75 5.71 14.78
N GLY A 167 -19.54 6.24 15.04
CA GLY A 167 -19.03 6.40 16.41
C GLY A 167 -18.67 5.10 17.13
N VAL A 168 -18.48 4.00 16.41
CA VAL A 168 -18.04 2.71 16.97
C VAL A 168 -16.68 2.86 17.68
N VAL A 169 -15.80 3.69 17.13
CA VAL A 169 -14.44 3.96 17.67
C VAL A 169 -14.37 5.00 18.78
N GLN A 170 -15.51 5.47 19.30
CA GLN A 170 -15.60 6.39 20.46
C GLN A 170 -14.59 7.56 20.36
N HIS A 171 -13.60 7.63 21.26
CA HIS A 171 -12.61 8.71 21.32
C HIS A 171 -11.61 8.74 20.14
N ARG A 172 -11.43 7.61 19.44
CA ARG A 172 -10.61 7.56 18.21
C ARG A 172 -11.36 8.07 16.99
N ARG A 173 -12.66 8.40 17.12
CA ARG A 173 -13.47 8.93 16.02
C ARG A 173 -12.81 10.16 15.41
N ARG A 174 -12.98 10.26 14.10
CA ARG A 174 -12.56 11.39 13.27
C ARG A 174 -13.74 11.81 12.39
N ARG A 175 -13.84 13.11 12.12
CA ARG A 175 -14.81 13.66 11.17
C ARG A 175 -14.25 13.48 9.76
N LEU A 176 -14.82 12.52 9.04
CA LEU A 176 -14.41 12.24 7.67
C LEU A 176 -14.89 13.37 6.75
N VAL A 177 -13.97 13.94 5.97
CA VAL A 177 -14.25 15.05 5.04
C VAL A 177 -14.18 14.63 3.57
N ALA A 178 -13.38 13.62 3.24
CA ALA A 178 -13.34 13.01 1.92
C ALA A 178 -12.80 11.58 1.98
N ALA A 179 -13.16 10.80 0.97
CA ALA A 179 -12.56 9.51 0.66
C ALA A 179 -11.61 9.68 -0.55
N VAL A 180 -10.57 8.85 -0.64
CA VAL A 180 -9.57 8.95 -1.72
C VAL A 180 -9.41 7.61 -2.45
N ILE A 181 -9.56 7.62 -3.78
CA ILE A 181 -9.27 6.46 -4.64
C ILE A 181 -8.08 6.78 -5.54
N VAL A 182 -7.17 5.81 -5.71
CA VAL A 182 -5.90 6.03 -6.41
C VAL A 182 -5.81 5.21 -7.70
N GLN A 183 -5.49 5.88 -8.81
CA GLN A 183 -4.99 5.26 -10.04
C GLN A 183 -3.45 5.32 -10.05
N GLY A 184 -2.80 4.26 -10.52
CA GLY A 184 -1.34 4.12 -10.52
C GLY A 184 -0.77 3.33 -9.35
N LEU A 185 -1.63 2.90 -8.41
CA LEU A 185 -1.28 2.03 -7.28
C LEU A 185 -1.65 0.57 -7.56
N ASP A 186 -2.86 0.15 -7.27
CA ASP A 186 -3.37 -1.19 -7.58
C ASP A 186 -4.02 -1.22 -8.98
N LEU A 187 -4.64 -0.12 -9.40
CA LEU A 187 -5.18 0.12 -10.74
C LEU A 187 -4.12 0.76 -11.66
N PRO A 188 -3.65 0.08 -12.72
CA PRO A 188 -2.70 0.66 -13.68
C PRO A 188 -3.22 1.92 -14.40
N LEU A 189 -2.29 2.82 -14.75
CA LEU A 189 -2.60 4.06 -15.49
C LEU A 189 -3.12 3.81 -16.92
N ASN A 190 -2.74 2.69 -17.54
CA ASN A 190 -3.15 2.30 -18.90
C ASN A 190 -4.55 1.66 -18.96
N LEU A 191 -5.30 1.64 -17.86
CA LEU A 191 -6.67 1.12 -17.79
C LEU A 191 -7.67 2.20 -17.30
N PRO A 192 -7.83 3.32 -18.01
CA PRO A 192 -8.68 4.44 -17.57
C PRO A 192 -10.16 4.05 -17.41
N GLU A 193 -10.70 3.19 -18.28
CA GLU A 193 -12.10 2.73 -18.19
C GLU A 193 -12.36 1.87 -16.94
N ALA A 194 -11.41 1.02 -16.58
CA ALA A 194 -11.50 0.20 -15.37
C ALA A 194 -11.42 1.07 -14.10
N PHE A 195 -10.60 2.13 -14.14
CA PHE A 195 -10.54 3.12 -13.06
C PHE A 195 -11.85 3.89 -12.95
N ALA A 196 -12.41 4.40 -14.05
CA ALA A 196 -13.69 5.11 -14.06
C ALA A 196 -14.82 4.24 -13.49
N THR A 197 -14.86 2.96 -13.85
CA THR A 197 -15.82 1.99 -13.29
C THR A 197 -15.60 1.83 -11.78
N ALA A 198 -14.36 1.61 -11.34
CA ALA A 198 -14.05 1.44 -9.92
C ALA A 198 -14.37 2.70 -9.09
N GLN A 199 -14.13 3.89 -9.65
CA GLN A 199 -14.47 5.17 -9.04
C GLN A 199 -15.99 5.33 -8.90
N ALA A 200 -16.77 5.07 -9.96
CA ALA A 200 -18.22 5.17 -9.93
C ALA A 200 -18.83 4.23 -8.87
N GLU A 201 -18.42 2.96 -8.84
CA GLU A 201 -18.87 1.97 -7.86
C GLU A 201 -18.51 2.35 -6.41
N ALA A 202 -17.30 2.93 -6.23
CA ALA A 202 -16.87 3.44 -4.94
C ALA A 202 -17.68 4.67 -4.51
N GLN A 203 -17.97 5.61 -5.41
CA GLN A 203 -18.79 6.79 -5.11
C GLN A 203 -20.23 6.40 -4.72
N LEU A 204 -20.85 5.46 -5.42
CA LEU A 204 -22.18 4.93 -5.06
C LEU A 204 -22.25 4.41 -3.63
N SER A 205 -21.12 3.92 -3.10
CA SER A 205 -21.02 3.42 -1.73
C SER A 205 -20.88 4.50 -0.67
N LEU A 206 -20.55 5.72 -1.09
CA LEU A 206 -20.35 6.88 -0.24
C LEU A 206 -21.54 7.84 -0.30
N ASP A 207 -22.38 7.74 -1.33
CA ASP A 207 -23.57 8.57 -1.51
C ASP A 207 -24.52 8.48 -0.31
N SER A 208 -24.77 7.29 0.23
CA SER A 208 -25.62 7.13 1.43
C SER A 208 -25.01 7.72 2.70
N LEU A 209 -23.73 8.10 2.66
CA LEU A 209 -23.02 8.74 3.77
C LEU A 209 -22.76 10.22 3.51
N GLY A 210 -23.04 10.74 2.31
CA GLY A 210 -22.79 12.12 1.91
C GLY A 210 -21.31 12.49 1.91
N LEU A 211 -20.41 11.55 1.59
CA LEU A 211 -18.97 11.77 1.59
C LEU A 211 -18.43 11.85 0.14
N PRO A 212 -17.70 12.89 -0.25
CA PRO A 212 -17.14 12.97 -1.59
C PRO A 212 -15.97 11.99 -1.78
N LEU A 213 -15.85 11.42 -2.98
CA LEU A 213 -14.71 10.62 -3.42
C LEU A 213 -13.78 11.46 -4.31
N LEU A 214 -12.54 11.65 -3.87
CA LEU A 214 -11.51 12.36 -4.61
C LEU A 214 -10.62 11.36 -5.35
N PRO A 215 -10.57 11.40 -6.70
CA PRO A 215 -9.64 10.58 -7.45
C PRO A 215 -8.24 11.19 -7.41
N VAL A 216 -7.24 10.36 -7.22
CA VAL A 216 -5.82 10.73 -7.35
C VAL A 216 -5.17 9.82 -8.38
N ARG A 217 -4.27 10.36 -9.22
CA ARG A 217 -3.48 9.56 -10.17
C ARG A 217 -2.00 9.75 -9.90
N THR A 218 -1.19 8.72 -10.13
CA THR A 218 0.26 8.82 -9.88
C THR A 218 1.07 7.81 -10.70
N ASN A 219 2.33 8.11 -10.97
CA ASN A 219 3.31 7.14 -11.47
C ASN A 219 4.26 6.60 -10.39
N LEU A 220 4.16 7.07 -9.15
CA LEU A 220 5.14 6.81 -8.09
C LEU A 220 5.42 5.33 -7.85
N ARG A 221 4.40 4.47 -7.94
CA ARG A 221 4.57 3.01 -7.79
C ARG A 221 5.64 2.46 -8.74
N GLN A 222 5.64 2.90 -10.00
CA GLN A 222 6.59 2.43 -11.01
C GLN A 222 8.01 2.89 -10.67
N LEU A 223 8.15 4.10 -10.14
CA LEU A 223 9.43 4.71 -9.77
C LEU A 223 10.04 4.11 -8.50
N THR A 224 9.23 3.57 -7.58
CA THR A 224 9.77 2.89 -6.38
C THR A 224 10.66 1.68 -6.71
N GLY A 225 10.44 1.05 -7.88
CA GLY A 225 10.99 -0.25 -8.26
C GLY A 225 10.48 -1.44 -7.43
N ALA A 226 9.91 -1.21 -6.24
CA ALA A 226 9.47 -2.20 -5.28
C ALA A 226 8.20 -2.96 -5.71
N GLY A 227 8.04 -4.18 -5.18
CA GLY A 227 6.82 -4.96 -5.40
C GLY A 227 5.62 -4.27 -4.75
N ILE A 228 4.42 -4.43 -5.32
CA ILE A 228 3.20 -3.81 -4.79
C ILE A 228 2.95 -4.17 -3.32
N ASP A 229 3.23 -5.41 -2.93
CA ASP A 229 3.09 -5.89 -1.55
C ASP A 229 4.00 -5.12 -0.57
N GLU A 230 5.11 -4.54 -1.04
CA GLU A 230 6.08 -3.80 -0.22
C GLU A 230 5.89 -2.28 -0.30
N ALA A 231 5.44 -1.73 -1.44
CA ALA A 231 5.39 -0.29 -1.68
C ALA A 231 4.00 0.35 -1.55
N HIS A 232 2.93 -0.44 -1.43
CA HIS A 232 1.58 0.12 -1.51
C HIS A 232 1.28 1.16 -0.42
N GLY A 233 1.77 0.98 0.80
CA GLY A 233 1.54 1.92 1.91
C GLY A 233 2.20 3.28 1.67
N VAL A 234 3.47 3.31 1.28
CA VAL A 234 4.18 4.58 0.98
C VAL A 234 3.55 5.32 -0.19
N VAL A 235 3.19 4.63 -1.27
CA VAL A 235 2.55 5.28 -2.43
C VAL A 235 1.17 5.80 -2.06
N LEU A 236 0.41 5.05 -1.25
CA LEU A 236 -0.90 5.49 -0.77
C LEU A 236 -0.78 6.72 0.13
N VAL A 237 0.13 6.73 1.10
CA VAL A 237 0.36 7.90 1.97
C VAL A 237 0.80 9.11 1.15
N ALA A 238 1.72 8.93 0.19
CA ALA A 238 2.14 10.00 -0.72
C ALA A 238 0.93 10.63 -1.45
N CYS A 239 -0.04 9.83 -1.88
CA CYS A 239 -1.28 10.34 -2.48
C CYS A 239 -2.14 11.13 -1.47
N LEU A 240 -2.21 10.68 -0.21
CA LEU A 240 -3.01 11.35 0.83
C LEU A 240 -2.40 12.69 1.27
N GLN A 241 -1.09 12.89 1.10
CA GLN A 241 -0.42 14.17 1.37
C GLN A 241 -0.99 15.34 0.54
N LEU A 242 -1.58 15.08 -0.63
CA LEU A 242 -2.28 16.12 -1.42
C LEU A 242 -3.45 16.78 -0.65
N LEU A 243 -3.96 16.13 0.40
CA LEU A 243 -5.12 16.58 1.15
C LEU A 243 -4.78 17.13 2.54
N LYS A 244 -3.49 17.35 2.86
CA LYS A 244 -3.06 17.84 4.17
C LYS A 244 -3.58 19.25 4.52
N ALA A 245 -3.93 20.06 3.51
CA ALA A 245 -4.64 21.33 3.71
C ALA A 245 -6.14 21.16 4.04
N ARG A 246 -6.74 20.00 3.74
CA ARG A 246 -8.16 19.69 4.00
C ARG A 246 -8.37 18.93 5.32
N ALA A 247 -7.39 18.13 5.74
CA ALA A 247 -7.49 17.26 6.90
C ALA A 247 -6.12 17.08 7.57
N GLY A 248 -6.08 17.15 8.90
CA GLY A 248 -4.87 16.90 9.68
C GLY A 248 -4.62 15.41 9.93
N THR A 249 -5.51 14.52 9.47
CA THR A 249 -5.37 13.07 9.62
C THR A 249 -5.72 12.32 8.34
N ALA A 250 -4.95 11.29 8.03
CA ALA A 250 -5.24 10.32 6.97
C ALA A 250 -5.41 8.92 7.57
N LEU A 251 -6.56 8.30 7.30
CA LEU A 251 -6.87 6.94 7.75
C LEU A 251 -6.52 5.93 6.65
N ILE A 252 -5.76 4.90 7.03
CA ILE A 252 -5.48 3.73 6.21
C ILE A 252 -6.11 2.52 6.88
N GLY A 253 -7.06 1.88 6.20
CA GLY A 253 -7.69 0.68 6.72
C GLY A 253 -6.70 -0.48 6.81
N SER A 254 -6.68 -1.14 7.96
CA SER A 254 -5.77 -2.24 8.23
C SER A 254 -5.99 -3.39 7.25
N SER A 255 -4.91 -3.97 6.74
CA SER A 255 -5.02 -5.25 6.04
C SER A 255 -5.03 -6.39 7.06
N GLU A 256 -4.10 -6.34 8.01
CA GLU A 256 -3.78 -7.44 8.93
C GLU A 256 -4.14 -7.06 10.36
N PRO A 257 -4.66 -8.00 11.17
CA PRO A 257 -4.90 -7.73 12.59
C PRO A 257 -3.60 -7.84 13.40
N TYR A 258 -3.59 -7.26 14.60
CA TYR A 258 -2.42 -7.20 15.48
C TYR A 258 -1.84 -8.57 15.85
N ASP A 259 -2.67 -9.63 15.89
CA ASP A 259 -2.24 -10.99 16.25
C ASP A 259 -1.68 -11.80 15.06
N ASP A 260 -1.73 -11.27 13.83
CA ASP A 260 -1.38 -11.99 12.60
C ASP A 260 -0.67 -11.07 11.56
N LEU A 261 0.21 -10.18 12.03
CA LEU A 261 1.02 -9.32 11.14
C LEU A 261 1.94 -10.13 10.22
N VAL A 262 2.08 -9.73 8.95
CA VAL A 262 3.02 -10.32 7.99
C VAL A 262 4.22 -9.40 7.79
N PRO A 263 5.41 -9.83 8.23
CA PRO A 263 6.61 -9.01 8.05
C PRO A 263 6.95 -8.77 6.57
N GLY A 264 7.11 -7.49 6.22
CA GLY A 264 7.42 -7.03 4.87
C GLY A 264 6.18 -6.71 4.06
N TRP A 265 5.04 -6.50 4.72
CA TRP A 265 3.85 -5.91 4.13
C TRP A 265 3.94 -4.38 4.17
N GLY A 266 3.65 -3.74 3.03
CA GLY A 266 3.89 -2.32 2.78
C GLY A 266 3.04 -1.35 3.58
N SER A 267 1.94 -1.81 4.19
CA SER A 267 1.13 -1.05 5.15
C SER A 267 0.98 -1.88 6.42
N SER A 268 1.41 -1.33 7.54
CA SER A 268 1.46 -2.03 8.82
C SER A 268 1.25 -1.07 9.99
N PRO A 269 0.60 -1.49 11.08
CA PRO A 269 0.48 -0.65 12.27
C PRO A 269 1.84 -0.28 12.87
N LEU A 270 2.89 -1.06 12.57
CA LEU A 270 4.26 -0.79 13.03
C LEU A 270 4.94 0.36 12.29
N THR A 271 4.51 0.70 11.07
CA THR A 271 5.28 1.58 10.19
C THR A 271 4.47 2.72 9.57
N ASP A 272 3.15 2.58 9.42
CA ASP A 272 2.34 3.58 8.72
C ASP A 272 2.39 4.94 9.44
N HIS A 273 2.43 4.94 10.77
CA HIS A 273 2.51 6.16 11.58
C HIS A 273 3.85 6.91 11.40
N LEU A 274 4.92 6.22 11.00
CA LEU A 274 6.23 6.82 10.70
C LEU A 274 6.18 7.72 9.45
N LEU A 275 5.17 7.55 8.60
CA LEU A 275 4.97 8.35 7.40
C LEU A 275 4.20 9.66 7.66
N SER A 276 4.02 10.02 8.93
CA SER A 276 3.37 11.28 9.33
C SER A 276 4.30 12.48 9.16
N SER A 277 3.74 13.60 8.71
CA SER A 277 4.40 14.90 8.72
C SER A 277 3.78 15.82 9.78
N ASP A 278 4.31 17.04 9.91
CA ASP A 278 3.74 18.05 10.81
C ASP A 278 2.30 18.44 10.42
N SER A 279 1.96 18.34 9.13
CA SER A 279 0.65 18.73 8.60
C SER A 279 -0.32 17.57 8.44
N LEU A 280 0.15 16.32 8.43
CA LEU A 280 -0.71 15.15 8.22
C LEU A 280 -0.28 13.96 9.09
N HIS A 281 -1.15 13.59 10.02
CA HIS A 281 -0.99 12.40 10.85
C HIS A 281 -1.53 11.16 10.14
N ILE A 282 -0.70 10.12 9.99
CA ILE A 282 -1.12 8.85 9.40
C ILE A 282 -1.59 7.91 10.51
N VAL A 283 -2.80 7.39 10.37
CA VAL A 283 -3.40 6.45 11.32
C VAL A 283 -3.75 5.16 10.59
N HIS A 284 -3.11 4.07 11.03
CA HIS A 284 -3.50 2.71 10.67
C HIS A 284 -4.74 2.31 11.48
N ASP A 285 -5.88 2.13 10.83
CA ASP A 285 -7.17 1.95 11.49
C ASP A 285 -7.72 0.52 11.34
N GLY A 286 -8.15 -0.07 12.45
CA GLY A 286 -8.90 -1.33 12.46
C GLY A 286 -8.07 -2.60 12.60
N ALA A 287 -6.81 -2.54 13.02
CA ALA A 287 -5.97 -3.73 13.23
C ALA A 287 -6.38 -4.55 14.48
N GLU A 288 -7.28 -4.06 15.32
CA GLU A 288 -7.87 -4.84 16.41
C GLU A 288 -8.87 -5.90 15.96
N ASP A 289 -9.33 -5.83 14.70
CA ASP A 289 -10.32 -6.73 14.13
C ASP A 289 -9.73 -7.47 12.93
N ASP A 290 -9.97 -8.77 12.85
CA ASP A 290 -9.63 -9.53 11.66
C ASP A 290 -10.67 -9.33 10.54
N ARG A 291 -10.39 -9.85 9.34
CA ARG A 291 -11.28 -9.70 8.18
C ARG A 291 -12.72 -10.18 8.44
N CYS A 292 -12.88 -11.24 9.23
CA CYS A 292 -14.18 -11.80 9.56
C CYS A 292 -14.97 -10.89 10.52
N ASP A 293 -14.29 -10.32 11.51
CA ASP A 293 -14.88 -9.34 12.43
C ASP A 293 -15.30 -8.07 11.69
N LYS A 294 -14.46 -7.60 10.74
CA LYS A 294 -14.79 -6.47 9.86
C LYS A 294 -16.03 -6.73 9.01
N ILE A 295 -16.13 -7.91 8.39
CA ILE A 295 -17.33 -8.31 7.61
C ILE A 295 -18.58 -8.31 8.49
N ARG A 296 -18.48 -8.82 9.71
CA ARG A 296 -19.61 -8.85 10.65
C ARG A 296 -20.05 -7.45 11.08
N LEU A 297 -19.12 -6.50 11.26
CA LEU A 297 -19.49 -5.10 11.51
C LEU A 297 -20.20 -4.50 10.28
N LEU A 298 -19.65 -4.72 9.08
CA LEU A 298 -20.20 -4.20 7.84
C LEU A 298 -21.59 -4.75 7.52
N ALA A 299 -21.91 -5.97 7.93
CA ALA A 299 -23.25 -6.52 7.79
C ALA A 299 -24.36 -5.69 8.49
N ARG A 300 -23.99 -4.78 9.40
CA ARG A 300 -24.90 -3.81 10.03
C ARG A 300 -25.18 -2.59 9.16
N TRP A 301 -24.44 -2.41 8.07
CA TRP A 301 -24.62 -1.36 7.08
C TRP A 301 -25.23 -1.97 5.81
N PRO A 302 -26.52 -1.75 5.54
CA PRO A 302 -27.21 -2.34 4.39
C PRO A 302 -26.48 -2.10 3.06
N ASP A 303 -26.02 -0.88 2.81
CA ASP A 303 -25.37 -0.51 1.54
C ASP A 303 -23.91 -0.94 1.45
N SER A 304 -23.31 -1.44 2.54
CA SER A 304 -21.89 -1.81 2.56
C SER A 304 -21.51 -2.90 1.56
N THR A 305 -22.49 -3.71 1.15
CA THR A 305 -22.27 -4.90 0.34
C THR A 305 -22.71 -4.74 -1.12
N VAL A 306 -23.58 -3.76 -1.42
CA VAL A 306 -24.21 -3.60 -2.74
C VAL A 306 -23.14 -3.49 -3.83
N ASN A 307 -22.18 -2.59 -3.66
CA ASN A 307 -21.09 -2.33 -4.62
C ASN A 307 -19.71 -2.71 -4.05
N LEU A 308 -19.66 -3.73 -3.18
CA LEU A 308 -18.41 -4.19 -2.57
C LEU A 308 -17.41 -4.66 -3.65
N ARG A 309 -16.23 -4.03 -3.68
CA ARG A 309 -15.17 -4.35 -4.64
C ARG A 309 -13.90 -4.74 -3.91
N VAL A 310 -13.43 -5.97 -4.14
CA VAL A 310 -12.22 -6.51 -3.51
C VAL A 310 -11.20 -7.02 -4.51
N CYS A 311 -11.60 -7.22 -5.76
CA CYS A 311 -10.73 -7.78 -6.78
C CYS A 311 -9.61 -6.82 -7.21
N PHE A 312 -8.45 -7.42 -7.50
CA PHE A 312 -7.26 -6.73 -8.01
C PHE A 312 -6.92 -7.15 -9.46
N HIS A 313 -7.75 -7.97 -10.12
CA HIS A 313 -7.58 -8.40 -11.51
C HIS A 313 -8.38 -7.50 -12.45
N TYR A 314 -7.94 -6.25 -12.60
CA TYR A 314 -8.67 -5.19 -13.28
C TYR A 314 -8.94 -5.46 -14.76
N GLU A 315 -7.98 -6.05 -15.48
CA GLU A 315 -8.11 -6.41 -16.89
C GLU A 315 -9.22 -7.45 -17.12
N LEU A 316 -9.27 -8.47 -16.26
CA LEU A 316 -10.20 -9.60 -16.40
C LEU A 316 -11.64 -9.25 -16.01
N ALA A 317 -11.82 -8.23 -15.17
CA ALA A 317 -13.11 -7.91 -14.58
C ALA A 317 -13.60 -6.49 -14.88
N ARG A 318 -12.85 -5.71 -15.68
CA ARG A 318 -13.19 -4.33 -16.06
C ARG A 318 -13.60 -3.47 -14.85
N GLY A 319 -12.82 -3.53 -13.77
CA GLY A 319 -13.12 -2.82 -12.52
C GLY A 319 -14.09 -3.52 -11.56
N ARG A 320 -14.65 -4.70 -11.89
CA ARG A 320 -15.57 -5.47 -11.02
C ARG A 320 -14.88 -6.66 -10.32
N ASN A 321 -15.63 -7.48 -9.58
CA ASN A 321 -15.09 -8.69 -8.98
C ASN A 321 -15.04 -9.87 -9.98
N CYS A 322 -13.88 -10.52 -10.11
CA CYS A 322 -13.70 -11.61 -11.07
C CYS A 322 -14.23 -12.98 -10.60
N LEU A 323 -14.65 -13.08 -9.32
CA LEU A 323 -15.20 -14.27 -8.65
C LEU A 323 -14.30 -15.52 -8.65
N ARG A 324 -13.03 -15.38 -9.03
CA ARG A 324 -12.09 -16.50 -9.18
C ARG A 324 -10.71 -16.27 -8.58
N CYS A 325 -10.33 -15.01 -8.31
CA CYS A 325 -9.06 -14.73 -7.66
C CYS A 325 -9.13 -15.02 -6.15
N GLU A 326 -7.96 -15.17 -5.54
CA GLU A 326 -7.81 -15.42 -4.10
C GLU A 326 -8.64 -14.46 -3.26
N LYS A 327 -8.48 -13.15 -3.48
CA LYS A 327 -9.15 -12.10 -2.70
C LYS A 327 -10.67 -12.13 -2.84
N CYS A 328 -11.19 -12.47 -4.02
CA CYS A 328 -12.64 -12.69 -4.20
C CYS A 328 -13.11 -13.92 -3.42
N LEU A 329 -12.46 -15.07 -3.62
CA LEU A 329 -12.83 -16.33 -2.97
C LEU A 329 -12.72 -16.22 -1.44
N ARG A 330 -11.65 -15.63 -0.92
CA ARG A 330 -11.46 -15.37 0.50
C ARG A 330 -12.56 -14.48 1.08
N THR A 331 -12.98 -13.45 0.35
CA THR A 331 -14.06 -12.57 0.82
C THR A 331 -15.39 -13.30 0.84
N ILE A 332 -15.73 -14.06 -0.20
CA ILE A 332 -16.93 -14.93 -0.23
C ILE A 332 -16.91 -15.92 0.94
N ALA A 333 -15.75 -16.54 1.19
CA ALA A 333 -15.56 -17.42 2.33
C ALA A 333 -15.77 -16.72 3.67
N GLY A 334 -15.31 -15.47 3.80
CA GLY A 334 -15.55 -14.61 4.96
C GLY A 334 -17.03 -14.42 5.27
N PHE A 335 -17.86 -14.09 4.28
CA PHE A 335 -19.32 -14.03 4.45
C PHE A 335 -19.90 -15.40 4.86
N ALA A 336 -19.46 -16.47 4.19
CA ALA A 336 -19.96 -17.82 4.44
C ALA A 336 -19.64 -18.33 5.86
N VAL A 337 -18.43 -18.08 6.39
CA VAL A 337 -18.05 -18.48 7.76
C VAL A 337 -18.80 -17.70 8.83
N GLN A 338 -19.17 -16.45 8.54
CA GLN A 338 -20.02 -15.64 9.43
C GLN A 338 -21.52 -15.99 9.32
N GLY A 339 -21.90 -16.85 8.36
CA GLY A 339 -23.31 -17.18 8.11
C GLY A 339 -24.11 -16.02 7.50
N LEU A 340 -23.43 -15.08 6.86
CA LEU A 340 -24.02 -13.90 6.22
C LEU A 340 -24.29 -14.16 4.74
N PRO A 341 -25.28 -13.49 4.14
CA PRO A 341 -25.51 -13.56 2.70
C PRO A 341 -24.27 -13.07 1.95
N VAL A 342 -23.90 -13.80 0.89
CA VAL A 342 -22.82 -13.37 0.00
C VAL A 342 -23.35 -12.22 -0.86
N PRO A 343 -22.65 -11.08 -0.96
CA PRO A 343 -23.10 -9.96 -1.76
C PRO A 343 -23.32 -10.31 -3.23
N ALA A 344 -24.30 -9.68 -3.88
CA ALA A 344 -24.55 -9.85 -5.32
C ALA A 344 -23.31 -9.48 -6.17
N SER A 345 -22.59 -8.44 -5.76
CA SER A 345 -21.29 -8.04 -6.32
C SER A 345 -20.20 -9.12 -6.22
N LEU A 346 -20.40 -10.13 -5.38
CA LEU A 346 -19.55 -11.31 -5.20
C LEU A 346 -20.21 -12.61 -5.68
N GLY A 347 -21.22 -12.52 -6.53
CA GLY A 347 -21.91 -13.67 -7.13
C GLY A 347 -23.11 -14.18 -6.35
N GLY A 348 -23.46 -13.59 -5.21
CA GLY A 348 -24.71 -13.88 -4.48
C GLY A 348 -24.71 -15.17 -3.65
N ASP A 349 -23.77 -16.09 -3.88
CA ASP A 349 -23.68 -17.35 -3.13
C ASP A 349 -22.24 -17.83 -2.87
N ALA A 350 -22.12 -18.83 -1.98
CA ALA A 350 -20.85 -19.45 -1.60
C ALA A 350 -20.56 -20.77 -2.33
N ALA A 351 -21.39 -21.20 -3.29
CA ALA A 351 -21.24 -22.47 -4.00
C ALA A 351 -19.95 -22.54 -4.81
N VAL A 352 -19.46 -21.39 -5.29
CA VAL A 352 -18.16 -21.28 -5.97
C VAL A 352 -16.99 -21.80 -5.12
N LEU A 353 -17.07 -21.69 -3.79
CA LEU A 353 -15.99 -22.15 -2.90
C LEU A 353 -15.78 -23.65 -2.98
N SER A 354 -16.86 -24.43 -2.97
CA SER A 354 -16.79 -25.90 -3.07
C SER A 354 -16.17 -26.35 -4.39
N ARG A 355 -16.36 -25.57 -5.47
CA ARG A 355 -15.80 -25.87 -6.80
C ARG A 355 -14.35 -25.41 -6.94
N ARG A 356 -13.94 -24.33 -6.27
CA ARG A 356 -12.63 -23.67 -6.50
C ARG A 356 -11.59 -23.98 -5.43
N VAL A 357 -11.96 -24.01 -4.15
CA VAL A 357 -11.03 -24.19 -3.03
C VAL A 357 -10.17 -25.46 -3.18
N PRO A 358 -10.69 -26.63 -3.62
CA PRO A 358 -9.87 -27.82 -3.78
C PRO A 358 -8.72 -27.67 -4.80
N TRP A 359 -8.87 -26.78 -5.77
CA TRP A 359 -7.92 -26.58 -6.87
C TRP A 359 -7.16 -25.25 -6.77
N PHE A 360 -7.47 -24.45 -5.75
CA PHE A 360 -6.92 -23.14 -5.54
C PHE A 360 -5.49 -23.25 -4.96
N LYS A 361 -4.64 -22.26 -5.21
CA LYS A 361 -3.25 -22.25 -4.72
C LYS A 361 -2.94 -20.93 -4.02
N LEU A 362 -2.52 -21.03 -2.76
CA LEU A 362 -1.94 -19.91 -2.02
C LEU A 362 -0.52 -19.68 -2.52
N ARG A 363 -0.20 -18.44 -2.86
CA ARG A 363 1.08 -18.01 -3.45
C ARG A 363 1.98 -17.28 -2.48
N THR A 364 1.41 -16.65 -1.44
CA THR A 364 2.16 -15.82 -0.49
C THR A 364 1.87 -16.20 0.95
N PRO A 365 2.80 -15.93 1.90
CA PRO A 365 2.55 -16.10 3.33
C PRO A 365 1.33 -15.32 3.82
N ALA A 366 1.10 -14.10 3.30
CA ALA A 366 -0.07 -13.30 3.65
C ALA A 366 -1.38 -13.99 3.30
N GLN A 367 -1.45 -14.66 2.13
CA GLN A 367 -2.62 -15.46 1.79
C GLN A 367 -2.81 -16.63 2.77
N VAL A 368 -1.75 -17.28 3.24
CA VAL A 368 -1.87 -18.36 4.23
C VAL A 368 -2.46 -17.86 5.55
N VAL A 369 -1.95 -16.75 6.08
CA VAL A 369 -2.45 -16.13 7.32
C VAL A 369 -3.95 -15.84 7.22
N GLU A 370 -4.33 -15.21 6.13
CA GLU A 370 -5.70 -14.82 5.84
C GLU A 370 -6.68 -16.01 5.70
N TRP A 371 -6.23 -17.14 5.13
CA TRP A 371 -7.03 -18.37 5.10
C TRP A 371 -7.02 -19.13 6.45
N ARG A 372 -6.00 -18.94 7.29
CA ARG A 372 -6.01 -19.46 8.68
C ARG A 372 -7.01 -18.72 9.55
N ILE A 373 -7.17 -17.40 9.39
CA ILE A 373 -8.26 -16.63 10.01
C ILE A 373 -9.61 -17.28 9.68
N LEU A 374 -9.87 -17.56 8.40
CA LEU A 374 -11.09 -18.25 7.98
C LEU A 374 -11.25 -19.64 8.60
N GLN A 375 -10.16 -20.41 8.71
CA GLN A 375 -10.19 -21.72 9.38
C GLN A 375 -10.59 -21.61 10.85
N ARG A 376 -10.01 -20.65 11.59
CA ARG A 376 -10.32 -20.38 13.01
C ARG A 376 -11.81 -20.02 13.18
N HIS A 377 -12.33 -19.12 12.34
CA HIS A 377 -13.75 -18.74 12.39
C HIS A 377 -14.69 -19.88 11.96
N ALA A 378 -14.35 -20.64 10.92
CA ALA A 378 -15.14 -21.79 10.48
C ALA A 378 -15.25 -22.85 11.59
N ALA A 379 -14.14 -23.19 12.25
CA ALA A 379 -14.14 -24.16 13.34
C ALA A 379 -15.00 -23.70 14.54
N ARG A 380 -14.95 -22.41 14.90
CA ARG A 380 -15.71 -21.85 16.04
C ARG A 380 -17.19 -21.64 15.75
N ARG A 381 -17.56 -21.21 14.53
CA ARG A 381 -18.93 -20.74 14.21
C ARG A 381 -19.71 -21.70 13.32
N ARG A 382 -19.05 -22.42 12.41
CA ARG A 382 -19.70 -23.20 11.33
C ARG A 382 -18.88 -24.45 10.95
N PRO A 383 -18.65 -25.42 11.85
CA PRO A 383 -17.77 -26.58 11.61
C PRO A 383 -18.27 -27.51 10.47
N GLY A 384 -19.52 -27.37 10.02
CA GLY A 384 -20.12 -28.18 8.95
C GLY A 384 -19.87 -27.69 7.51
N LEU A 385 -19.13 -26.59 7.30
CA LEU A 385 -18.90 -26.05 5.95
C LEU A 385 -18.07 -27.03 5.10
N ARG A 386 -18.71 -27.61 4.07
CA ARG A 386 -18.09 -28.65 3.22
C ARG A 386 -16.79 -28.19 2.55
N TRP A 387 -16.74 -26.96 2.04
CA TRP A 387 -15.54 -26.42 1.40
C TRP A 387 -14.37 -26.23 2.38
N ALA A 388 -14.64 -25.98 3.67
CA ALA A 388 -13.61 -25.74 4.68
C ALA A 388 -12.80 -27.01 5.01
N ARG A 389 -13.33 -28.20 4.70
CA ARG A 389 -12.61 -29.48 4.83
C ARG A 389 -11.37 -29.56 3.94
N TRP A 390 -11.27 -28.73 2.90
CA TRP A 390 -10.14 -28.68 1.99
C TRP A 390 -9.02 -27.72 2.44
N LEU A 391 -9.24 -26.92 3.50
CA LEU A 391 -8.23 -25.98 3.99
C LEU A 391 -6.91 -26.63 4.41
N PRO A 392 -6.90 -27.78 5.13
CA PRO A 392 -5.65 -28.47 5.44
C PRO A 392 -4.86 -28.86 4.18
N CYS A 393 -5.54 -29.34 3.13
CA CYS A 393 -4.92 -29.67 1.85
C CYS A 393 -4.34 -28.43 1.17
N LEU A 394 -5.06 -27.30 1.22
CA LEU A 394 -4.60 -26.03 0.66
C LEU A 394 -3.30 -25.54 1.33
N PHE A 395 -3.21 -25.64 2.66
CA PHE A 395 -2.00 -25.28 3.41
C PHE A 395 -0.84 -26.24 3.14
N LEU A 396 -1.11 -27.55 3.08
CA LEU A 396 -0.12 -28.56 2.74
C LEU A 396 0.46 -28.32 1.34
N HIS A 397 -0.40 -28.03 0.34
CA HIS A 397 0.04 -27.72 -1.00
C HIS A 397 1.00 -26.52 -1.03
N HIS A 398 0.68 -25.45 -0.30
CA HIS A 398 1.55 -24.28 -0.20
C HIS A 398 2.90 -24.62 0.45
N ALA A 399 2.90 -25.39 1.54
CA ALA A 399 4.12 -25.82 2.22
C ALA A 399 5.03 -26.67 1.31
N LEU A 400 4.44 -27.61 0.56
CA LEU A 400 5.16 -28.41 -0.43
C LEU A 400 5.72 -27.56 -1.57
N TRP A 401 4.93 -26.60 -2.07
CA TRP A 401 5.37 -25.66 -3.11
C TRP A 401 6.56 -24.81 -2.66
N LEU A 402 6.52 -24.25 -1.44
CA LEU A 402 7.64 -23.50 -0.87
C LEU A 402 8.90 -24.35 -0.73
N ARG A 403 8.76 -25.59 -0.24
CA ARG A 403 9.88 -26.52 -0.09
C ARG A 403 10.51 -26.84 -1.45
N TRP A 404 9.70 -27.10 -2.47
CA TRP A 404 10.17 -27.32 -3.84
C TRP A 404 10.96 -26.11 -4.39
N HIS A 405 10.44 -24.89 -4.22
CA HIS A 405 11.11 -23.69 -4.69
C HIS A 405 12.43 -23.40 -3.96
N ARG A 406 12.49 -23.66 -2.65
CA ARG A 406 13.74 -23.54 -1.87
C ARG A 406 14.79 -24.54 -2.36
N LEU A 407 14.41 -25.80 -2.55
CA LEU A 407 15.31 -26.84 -3.10
C LEU A 407 15.80 -26.46 -4.50
N ARG A 408 14.92 -25.95 -5.36
CA ARG A 408 15.27 -25.52 -6.72
C ARG A 408 16.20 -24.30 -6.73
N ALA A 409 16.07 -23.38 -5.78
CA ALA A 409 16.98 -22.23 -5.65
C ALA A 409 18.39 -22.66 -5.20
N LEU A 410 18.47 -23.65 -4.31
CA LEU A 410 19.74 -24.26 -3.91
C LEU A 410 20.44 -24.97 -5.09
N TRP A 411 19.67 -25.62 -5.97
CA TRP A 411 20.21 -26.30 -7.17
C TRP A 411 20.60 -25.36 -8.31
N ARG A 412 20.13 -24.10 -8.28
CA ARG A 412 20.41 -23.08 -9.31
C ARG A 412 21.46 -22.06 -8.87
N SER A 413 22.02 -22.21 -7.66
CA SER A 413 23.19 -21.42 -7.27
C SER A 413 24.41 -22.01 -7.98
N PRO A 414 25.07 -21.26 -8.88
CA PRO A 414 26.34 -21.71 -9.45
C PRO A 414 27.36 -21.81 -8.31
N VAL A 415 28.06 -22.94 -8.25
CA VAL A 415 29.30 -23.11 -7.48
C VAL A 415 30.35 -22.14 -8.00
#